data_AF-A0A7C2R0X4-F1
#
_entry.id   AF-A0A7C2R0X4-F1
#
_cell.length_a   1.000
_cell.length_b   1.000
_cell.length_c   1.000
_cell.angle_alpha   90.00
_cell.angle_beta   90.00
_cell.angle_gamma   90.00
#
_symmetry.space_group_name_H-M   'P 1'
#
loop_
_entity.id
_entity.type
_entity.pdbx_description
1 polymer ?
#
loop_
_entity_poly.entity_id
_entity_poly.type
_entity_poly.pdbx_seq_one_letter_code
_entity_poly.pdbx_strand_id
1 'polypeptide(L)'
;MVSLPKKWVQANSPDAKSYVLLDVQEDCIIIEPIYIPEPEETVTESRDIRTKFDRKSMKLKEEAKDILNSIIAVEIIKDNEDEITAQVFIAQAKIPVLKVVERIYSIVKRMLVDIDAAFSTQNIELIEHTTSRKMEVDRLYFLTVRQLRGAAMSRRKTR
;
A
#
# COMPACT_ATOMS: atom_id res chain seq x y z
N MET A 1 -16.90 26.63 14.62
CA MET A 1 -16.84 26.08 15.99
C MET A 1 -18.12 25.31 16.23
N VAL A 2 -18.05 24.01 16.50
CA VAL A 2 -19.22 23.16 16.76
C VAL A 2 -19.36 23.01 18.27
N SER A 3 -20.52 23.34 18.83
CA SER A 3 -20.80 23.20 20.26
C SER A 3 -21.56 21.90 20.53
N LEU A 4 -21.15 21.15 21.55
CA LEU A 4 -21.85 19.93 21.97
C LEU A 4 -22.97 20.23 22.98
N PRO A 5 -24.10 19.49 22.95
CA PRO A 5 -25.17 19.66 23.94
C PRO A 5 -24.69 19.37 25.37
N LYS A 6 -25.01 20.25 26.32
CA LYS A 6 -24.60 20.10 27.74
C LYS A 6 -24.98 18.75 28.35
N LYS A 7 -26.18 18.24 28.05
CA LYS A 7 -26.66 16.93 28.54
C LYS A 7 -25.78 15.78 28.05
N TRP A 8 -25.31 15.85 26.81
CA TRP A 8 -24.43 14.84 26.22
C TRP A 8 -23.04 14.88 26.84
N VAL A 9 -22.50 16.08 27.09
CA VAL A 9 -21.21 16.27 27.78
C VAL A 9 -21.26 15.75 29.21
N GLN A 10 -22.36 15.98 29.94
CA GLN A 10 -22.53 15.44 31.30
C GLN A 10 -22.64 13.91 31.31
N ALA A 11 -23.35 13.33 30.34
CA ALA A 11 -23.52 11.88 30.25
C ALA A 11 -22.21 11.16 29.89
N ASN A 12 -21.36 11.77 29.07
CA ASN A 12 -20.16 11.13 28.51
C ASN A 12 -18.84 11.67 29.07
N SER A 13 -18.85 12.75 29.85
CA SER A 13 -17.69 13.35 30.55
C SER A 13 -16.38 13.51 29.73
N PRO A 14 -16.41 13.96 28.46
CA PRO A 14 -15.17 14.23 27.72
C PRO A 14 -14.42 15.41 28.35
N ASP A 15 -13.11 15.26 28.53
CA ASP A 15 -12.23 16.38 28.88
C ASP A 15 -11.79 17.17 27.63
N ALA A 16 -11.07 18.29 27.82
CA ALA A 16 -10.62 19.14 26.72
C ALA A 16 -9.64 18.45 25.74
N LYS A 17 -9.14 17.25 26.08
CA LYS A 17 -8.19 16.46 25.27
C LYS A 17 -8.81 15.16 24.75
N SER A 18 -10.09 14.92 25.02
CA SER A 18 -10.78 13.70 24.64
C SER A 18 -11.07 13.71 23.14
N TYR A 19 -10.83 12.57 22.48
CA TYR A 19 -11.24 12.39 21.09
C TYR A 19 -12.68 11.89 21.05
N VAL A 20 -13.40 12.34 20.02
CA VAL A 20 -14.79 11.98 19.77
C VAL A 20 -14.88 11.61 18.30
N LEU A 21 -15.51 10.49 17.97
CA LEU A 21 -15.68 10.09 16.58
C LEU A 21 -16.82 10.92 15.98
N LEU A 22 -16.55 11.51 14.81
CA LEU A 22 -17.52 12.26 14.03
C LEU A 22 -17.74 11.52 12.70
N ASP A 23 -18.95 11.00 12.50
CA ASP A 23 -19.39 10.48 11.21
C ASP A 23 -20.36 11.48 10.58
N VAL A 24 -20.05 11.94 9.36
CA VAL A 24 -20.84 12.94 8.64
C VAL A 24 -21.57 12.23 7.52
N GLN A 25 -22.89 12.16 7.65
CA GLN A 25 -23.79 11.60 6.65
C GLN A 25 -24.47 12.72 5.86
N GLU A 26 -25.28 12.37 4.86
CA GLU A 26 -25.91 13.34 3.96
C GLU A 26 -26.79 14.36 4.71
N ASP A 27 -27.52 13.94 5.76
CA ASP A 27 -28.45 14.79 6.51
C ASP A 27 -28.13 14.94 8.01
N CYS A 28 -27.09 14.25 8.52
CA CYS A 28 -26.80 14.26 9.95
C CYS A 28 -25.31 14.10 10.27
N ILE A 29 -24.94 14.48 11.50
CA ILE A 29 -23.62 14.20 12.08
C ILE A 29 -23.84 13.29 13.27
N ILE A 30 -23.26 12.10 13.22
CA ILE A 30 -23.24 11.13 14.31
C ILE A 30 -21.98 11.38 15.14
N ILE A 31 -22.18 11.51 16.44
CA ILE A 31 -21.12 11.79 17.41
C ILE A 31 -21.10 10.65 18.42
N GLU A 32 -20.07 9.80 18.36
CA GLU A 32 -19.91 8.70 19.32
C GLU A 32 -19.05 9.11 20.51
N PRO A 33 -19.44 8.76 21.74
CA PRO A 33 -18.76 9.22 22.94
C PRO A 33 -17.37 8.62 23.11
N ILE A 34 -16.48 9.40 23.77
CA ILE A 34 -15.08 9.14 24.12
C ILE A 34 -14.46 7.98 23.33
N TYR A 35 -13.85 8.34 22.20
CA TYR A 35 -12.91 7.47 21.55
C TYR A 35 -11.58 7.61 22.29
N ILE A 36 -11.20 6.61 23.07
CA ILE A 36 -9.79 6.41 23.38
C ILE A 36 -9.25 5.81 22.09
N PRO A 37 -8.42 6.52 21.28
CA PRO A 37 -7.65 5.81 20.29
C PRO A 37 -6.94 4.73 21.08
N GLU A 38 -7.27 3.46 20.82
CA GLU A 38 -6.34 2.39 21.12
C GLU A 38 -4.99 2.95 20.68
N PRO A 39 -3.95 2.96 21.55
CA PRO A 39 -2.63 3.31 21.05
C PRO A 39 -2.53 2.53 19.76
N GLU A 40 -2.27 3.22 18.64
CA GLU A 40 -1.97 2.53 17.41
C GLU A 40 -0.75 1.70 17.79
N GLU A 41 -0.97 0.49 18.32
CA GLU A 41 -0.07 -0.60 18.23
C GLU A 41 -0.01 -0.71 16.72
N THR A 42 0.98 -0.04 16.16
CA THR A 42 1.66 -0.54 14.99
C THR A 42 2.17 -1.93 15.40
N VAL A 43 1.26 -2.89 15.53
CA VAL A 43 1.53 -4.29 15.35
C VAL A 43 1.93 -4.34 13.90
N THR A 44 3.21 -4.03 13.70
CA THR A 44 3.93 -4.41 12.51
C THR A 44 3.96 -5.93 12.63
N GLU A 45 2.89 -6.60 12.23
CA GLU A 45 2.93 -8.02 11.89
C GLU A 45 3.87 -8.11 10.70
N SER A 46 5.16 -7.97 10.96
CA SER A 46 6.22 -8.21 10.01
C SER A 46 6.18 -9.69 9.73
N ARG A 47 5.79 -10.05 8.51
CA ARG A 47 5.86 -11.43 8.05
C ARG A 47 7.15 -11.57 7.27
N ASP A 48 8.06 -12.36 7.82
CA ASP A 48 9.32 -12.67 7.20
C ASP A 48 9.11 -13.78 6.16
N ILE A 49 9.59 -13.54 4.94
CA ILE A 49 9.67 -14.53 3.87
C ILE A 49 11.12 -14.98 3.79
N ARG A 50 11.37 -16.25 4.11
CA ARG A 50 12.70 -16.85 4.05
C ARG A 50 12.70 -18.00 3.05
N THR A 51 13.68 -18.00 2.15
CA THR A 51 13.88 -19.09 1.19
C THR A 51 15.37 -19.41 1.04
N LYS A 52 15.68 -20.69 0.86
CA LYS A 52 17.04 -21.20 0.62
C LYS A 52 17.19 -21.66 -0.82
N PHE A 53 18.39 -21.50 -1.36
CA PHE A 53 18.75 -21.81 -2.73
C PHE A 53 19.98 -22.69 -2.76
N ASP A 54 19.91 -23.79 -3.51
CA ASP A 54 21.07 -24.61 -3.81
C ASP A 54 21.96 -23.90 -4.86
N ARG A 55 23.25 -24.27 -4.90
CA ARG A 55 24.24 -23.70 -5.85
C ARG A 55 23.83 -23.81 -7.33
N LYS A 56 22.99 -24.79 -7.68
CA LYS A 56 22.45 -24.97 -9.04
C LYS A 56 21.30 -24.01 -9.38
N SER A 57 20.69 -23.38 -8.36
CA SER A 57 19.51 -22.51 -8.47
C SER A 57 19.85 -21.02 -8.33
N MET A 58 21.12 -20.63 -8.42
CA MET A 58 21.53 -19.23 -8.30
C MET A 58 20.84 -18.29 -9.30
N LYS A 59 20.48 -18.77 -10.49
CA LYS A 59 19.67 -17.99 -11.44
C LYS A 59 18.27 -17.67 -10.90
N LEU A 60 17.61 -18.67 -10.30
CA LEU A 60 16.29 -18.49 -9.66
C LEU A 60 16.36 -17.55 -8.45
N LYS A 61 17.51 -17.53 -7.75
CA LYS A 61 17.76 -16.59 -6.66
C LYS A 61 17.77 -15.15 -7.15
N GLU A 62 18.48 -14.87 -8.25
CA GLU A 62 18.50 -13.53 -8.85
C GLU A 62 17.13 -13.13 -9.40
N GLU A 63 16.42 -14.02 -10.10
CA GLU A 63 15.04 -13.77 -10.54
C GLU A 63 14.10 -13.49 -9.35
N ALA A 64 14.26 -14.21 -8.23
CA ALA A 64 13.50 -13.96 -7.02
C ALA A 64 13.79 -12.57 -6.42
N LYS A 65 15.04 -12.09 -6.47
CA LYS A 65 15.38 -10.73 -6.04
C LYS A 65 14.69 -9.68 -6.90
N ASP A 66 14.72 -9.85 -8.21
CA ASP A 66 14.07 -8.92 -9.14
C ASP A 66 12.56 -8.84 -8.86
N ILE A 67 11.93 -10.00 -8.64
CA ILE A 67 10.52 -10.07 -8.24
C ILE A 67 10.29 -9.38 -6.89
N LEU A 68 11.07 -9.69 -5.85
CA LEU A 68 10.92 -9.10 -4.52
C LEU A 68 11.08 -7.58 -4.56
N ASN A 69 12.08 -7.09 -5.32
CA ASN A 69 12.31 -5.66 -5.52
C ASN A 69 11.15 -4.99 -6.27
N SER A 70 10.42 -5.71 -7.12
CA SER A 70 9.24 -5.18 -7.83
C SER A 70 7.97 -5.08 -6.97
N ILE A 71 7.95 -5.65 -5.77
CA ILE A 71 6.74 -5.65 -4.91
C ILE A 71 6.78 -4.46 -3.95
N ILE A 72 5.68 -3.70 -3.88
CA ILE A 72 5.53 -2.64 -2.89
C ILE A 72 5.44 -3.23 -1.47
N ALA A 73 6.17 -2.61 -0.55
CA ALA A 73 6.21 -2.96 0.87
C ALA A 73 6.83 -4.32 1.17
N VAL A 74 7.70 -4.81 0.28
CA VAL A 74 8.60 -5.93 0.52
C VAL A 74 10.03 -5.41 0.41
N GLU A 75 10.85 -5.68 1.42
CA GLU A 75 12.26 -5.28 1.43
C GLU A 75 13.15 -6.49 1.71
N ILE A 76 14.22 -6.65 0.94
CA ILE A 76 15.20 -7.70 1.21
C ILE A 76 16.08 -7.22 2.37
N ILE A 77 15.90 -7.83 3.54
CA ILE A 77 16.67 -7.51 4.76
C ILE A 77 17.96 -8.33 4.87
N LYS A 78 18.06 -9.44 4.14
CA LYS A 78 19.25 -10.30 4.13
C LYS A 78 19.40 -11.02 2.80
N ASP A 79 20.61 -10.98 2.25
CA ASP A 79 21.03 -11.70 1.05
C ASP A 79 22.37 -12.40 1.30
N ASN A 80 22.33 -13.70 1.56
CA ASN A 80 23.48 -14.57 1.75
C ASN A 80 23.68 -15.47 0.53
N GLU A 81 24.83 -16.13 0.36
CA GLU A 81 25.11 -17.00 -0.79
C GLU A 81 23.94 -17.93 -1.17
N ASP A 82 23.33 -18.59 -0.18
CA ASP A 82 22.29 -19.60 -0.33
C ASP A 82 20.93 -19.21 0.29
N GLU A 83 20.76 -17.99 0.80
CA GLU A 83 19.53 -17.59 1.52
C GLU A 83 19.12 -16.14 1.20
N ILE A 84 17.84 -15.93 0.95
CA ILE A 84 17.22 -14.60 0.92
C ILE A 84 16.19 -14.51 2.04
N THR A 85 16.26 -13.43 2.82
CA THR A 85 15.20 -13.03 3.76
C THR A 85 14.63 -11.70 3.31
N ALA A 86 13.32 -11.67 3.09
CA ALA A 86 12.58 -10.46 2.79
C ALA A 86 11.52 -10.19 3.87
N GLN A 87 11.36 -8.92 4.20
CA GLN A 87 10.42 -8.45 5.20
C GLN A 87 9.25 -7.78 4.49
N VAL A 88 8.03 -8.12 4.93
CA VAL A 88 6.82 -7.51 4.39
C VAL A 88 6.32 -6.44 5.36
N PHE A 89 6.46 -5.17 4.99
CA PHE A 89 5.90 -4.05 5.76
C PHE A 89 4.40 -3.97 5.51
N ILE A 90 3.59 -4.40 6.48
CA ILE A 90 2.14 -4.21 6.46
C ILE A 90 1.81 -2.81 6.96
N ALA A 91 2.44 -1.77 6.39
CA ALA A 91 1.80 -0.47 6.45
C ALA A 91 0.58 -0.60 5.53
N GLN A 92 -0.60 -0.85 6.13
CA GLN A 92 -1.88 -0.82 5.44
C GLN A 92 -1.92 0.46 4.62
N ALA A 93 -1.61 0.36 3.32
CA ALA A 93 -1.51 1.55 2.50
C ALA A 93 -2.89 2.20 2.50
N LYS A 94 -3.01 3.34 3.20
CA LYS A 94 -4.19 4.21 3.27
C LYS A 94 -4.47 4.87 1.91
N ILE A 95 -3.97 4.31 0.81
CA ILE A 95 -4.19 4.79 -0.55
C ILE A 95 -5.40 4.03 -1.10
N PRO A 96 -6.51 4.73 -1.40
CA PRO A 96 -7.67 4.11 -2.04
C PRO A 96 -7.25 3.42 -3.34
N VAL A 97 -7.73 2.18 -3.54
CA VAL A 97 -7.43 1.39 -4.74
C VAL A 97 -7.69 2.16 -6.03
N LEU A 98 -8.78 2.93 -6.06
CA LEU A 98 -9.13 3.76 -7.22
C LEU A 98 -8.03 4.77 -7.55
N LYS A 99 -7.45 5.45 -6.55
CA LYS A 99 -6.34 6.40 -6.75
C LYS A 99 -5.07 5.72 -7.27
N VAL A 100 -4.83 4.47 -6.85
CA VAL A 100 -3.70 3.68 -7.37
C VAL A 100 -3.90 3.36 -8.85
N VAL A 101 -5.12 2.95 -9.24
CA VAL A 101 -5.48 2.66 -10.64
C VAL A 101 -5.41 3.91 -11.51
N GLU A 102 -5.90 5.05 -11.03
CA GLU A 102 -5.77 6.34 -11.72
C GLU A 102 -4.30 6.73 -11.96
N ARG A 103 -3.44 6.48 -10.97
CA ARG A 103 -1.99 6.70 -11.10
C ARG A 103 -1.38 5.78 -12.15
N ILE A 104 -1.72 4.48 -12.15
CA ILE A 104 -1.28 3.53 -13.18
C ILE A 104 -1.68 4.03 -14.56
N TYR A 105 -2.94 4.43 -14.73
CA TYR A 105 -3.44 4.96 -16.01
C TYR A 105 -2.63 6.17 -16.48
N SER A 106 -2.36 7.12 -15.58
CA SER A 106 -1.57 8.32 -15.88
C SER A 106 -0.14 7.99 -16.34
N ILE A 107 0.53 7.04 -15.66
CA ILE A 107 1.89 6.61 -16.00
C ILE A 107 1.89 5.91 -17.37
N VAL A 108 1.00 4.95 -17.58
CA VAL A 108 0.90 4.20 -18.85
C VAL A 108 0.58 5.13 -20.01
N LYS A 109 -0.34 6.09 -19.82
CA LYS A 109 -0.64 7.09 -20.85
C LYS A 109 0.59 7.89 -21.26
N ARG A 110 1.42 8.31 -20.30
CA ARG A 110 2.68 9.01 -20.60
C ARG A 110 3.70 8.10 -21.29
N MET A 111 3.82 6.84 -20.85
CA MET A 111 4.69 5.86 -21.51
C MET A 111 4.32 5.66 -22.99
N LEU A 112 3.02 5.61 -23.31
CA LEU A 112 2.57 5.48 -24.70
C LEU A 112 2.97 6.70 -25.55
N VAL A 113 2.86 7.90 -25.00
CA VAL A 113 3.32 9.14 -25.68
C VAL A 113 4.83 9.13 -25.88
N ASP A 114 5.60 8.71 -24.86
CA ASP A 114 7.06 8.65 -24.93
C ASP A 114 7.53 7.60 -25.95
N ILE A 115 6.84 6.46 -26.05
CA ILE A 115 7.09 5.42 -27.06
C ILE A 115 6.83 5.95 -28.48
N ASP A 116 5.70 6.63 -28.69
CA ASP A 116 5.35 7.21 -29.99
C ASP A 116 6.37 8.27 -30.45
N ALA A 117 6.82 9.11 -29.51
CA ALA A 117 7.90 10.06 -29.73
C ALA A 117 9.23 9.34 -30.04
N ALA A 118 9.57 8.29 -29.29
CA ALA A 118 10.80 7.52 -29.50
C ALA A 118 10.88 6.89 -30.90
N PHE A 119 9.75 6.38 -31.42
CA PHE A 119 9.68 5.85 -32.79
C PHE A 119 9.92 6.94 -33.84
N SER A 120 9.37 8.14 -33.61
CA SER A 120 9.50 9.26 -34.54
C SER A 120 10.90 9.88 -34.53
N THR A 121 11.58 9.89 -33.39
CA THR A 121 12.89 10.55 -33.22
C THR A 121 14.07 9.58 -33.15
N GLN A 122 13.85 8.26 -33.23
CA GLN A 122 14.84 7.20 -32.99
C GLN A 122 15.62 7.39 -31.67
N ASN A 123 14.98 7.98 -30.65
CA ASN A 123 15.65 8.28 -29.38
C ASN A 123 15.52 7.10 -28.41
N ILE A 124 16.62 6.36 -28.25
CA ILE A 124 16.72 5.18 -27.39
C ILE A 124 16.53 5.55 -25.90
N GLU A 125 16.93 6.74 -25.47
CA GLU A 125 16.80 7.18 -24.08
C GLU A 125 15.33 7.22 -23.62
N LEU A 126 14.40 7.61 -24.51
CA LEU A 126 12.96 7.60 -24.20
C LEU A 126 12.42 6.18 -23.95
N ILE A 127 13.00 5.17 -24.61
CA ILE A 127 12.65 3.75 -24.41
C ILE A 127 13.20 3.25 -23.06
N GLU A 128 14.41 3.68 -22.67
CA GLU A 128 14.98 3.36 -21.36
C GLU A 128 14.17 4.00 -20.22
N HIS A 129 13.77 5.27 -20.38
CA HIS A 129 12.88 5.94 -19.45
C HIS A 129 11.52 5.23 -19.32
N THR A 130 10.98 4.73 -20.44
CA THR A 130 9.76 3.92 -20.44
C THR A 130 9.94 2.62 -19.64
N THR A 131 11.10 1.98 -19.76
CA THR A 131 11.43 0.73 -19.03
C THR A 131 11.50 0.97 -17.51
N SER A 132 12.08 2.08 -17.07
CA SER A 132 12.08 2.42 -15.63
C SER A 132 10.67 2.68 -15.08
N ARG A 133 9.80 3.35 -15.85
CA ARG A 133 8.40 3.61 -15.47
C ARG A 133 7.54 2.35 -15.41
N LYS A 134 7.86 1.33 -16.21
CA LYS A 134 7.20 0.02 -16.13
C LYS A 134 7.32 -0.59 -14.72
N MET A 135 8.50 -0.50 -14.10
CA MET A 135 8.70 -1.03 -12.74
C MET A 135 7.79 -0.35 -11.71
N GLU A 136 7.51 0.95 -11.88
CA GLU A 136 6.55 1.66 -11.02
C GLU A 136 5.11 1.15 -11.24
N VAL A 137 4.72 0.89 -12.48
CA VAL A 137 3.41 0.31 -12.82
C VAL A 137 3.24 -1.07 -12.19
N ASP A 138 4.25 -1.95 -12.32
CA ASP A 138 4.22 -3.30 -11.76
C ASP A 138 4.06 -3.26 -10.23
N ARG A 139 4.83 -2.37 -9.56
CA ARG A 139 4.73 -2.08 -8.13
C ARG A 139 3.30 -1.70 -7.72
N LEU A 140 2.69 -0.72 -8.40
CA LEU A 140 1.34 -0.24 -8.10
C LEU A 140 0.27 -1.30 -8.38
N TYR A 141 0.46 -2.13 -9.41
CA TYR A 141 -0.42 -3.25 -9.73
C TYR A 141 -0.42 -4.29 -8.60
N PHE A 142 0.76 -4.71 -8.11
CA PHE A 142 0.85 -5.67 -7.02
C PHE A 142 0.22 -5.15 -5.73
N LEU A 143 0.40 -3.86 -5.42
CA LEU A 143 -0.29 -3.21 -4.30
C LEU A 143 -1.81 -3.31 -4.45
N THR A 144 -2.33 -3.01 -5.64
CA THR A 144 -3.77 -3.06 -5.94
C THR A 144 -4.35 -4.45 -5.74
N VAL A 145 -3.72 -5.47 -6.34
CA VAL A 145 -4.14 -6.88 -6.20
C VAL A 145 -4.13 -7.31 -4.73
N ARG A 146 -3.10 -6.90 -3.98
CA ARG A 146 -2.98 -7.22 -2.55
C ARG A 146 -4.09 -6.60 -1.72
N GLN A 147 -4.40 -5.31 -1.94
CA GLN A 147 -5.49 -4.62 -1.23
C GLN A 147 -6.85 -5.26 -1.51
N LEU A 148 -7.12 -5.61 -2.78
CA LEU A 148 -8.34 -6.31 -3.17
C LEU A 148 -8.46 -7.70 -2.54
N ARG A 149 -7.38 -8.49 -2.53
CA ARG A 149 -7.33 -9.79 -1.85
C ARG A 149 -7.57 -9.65 -0.34
N GLY A 150 -6.97 -8.65 0.29
CA GLY A 150 -7.20 -8.33 1.70
C GLY A 150 -8.68 -8.06 1.98
N ALA A 151 -9.30 -7.15 1.22
CA ALA A 151 -10.71 -6.81 1.36
C ALA A 151 -11.67 -8.01 1.10
N ALA A 152 -11.31 -8.92 0.19
CA ALA A 152 -12.07 -10.13 -0.07
C ALA A 152 -11.95 -11.17 1.07
N MET A 153 -10.76 -11.27 1.68
CA MET A 153 -10.48 -12.19 2.79
C MET A 153 -11.12 -11.72 4.10
N SER A 154 -11.09 -10.42 4.41
CA SER A 154 -11.72 -9.88 5.62
C SER A 154 -13.24 -10.11 5.63
N ARG A 155 -13.90 -10.05 4.47
CA ARG A 155 -15.33 -10.37 4.32
C ARG A 155 -15.70 -11.82 4.66
N ARG A 156 -14.75 -12.76 4.64
CA ARG A 156 -15.00 -14.17 5.04
C ARG A 156 -14.88 -14.43 6.53
N LYS A 157 -14.24 -13.55 7.32
CA LYS A 157 -14.12 -13.72 8.78
C LYS A 157 -15.34 -13.21 9.55
N THR A 158 -16.21 -12.43 8.92
CA THR A 158 -17.41 -11.82 9.54
C THR A 158 -18.69 -12.61 9.25
N ARG A 159 -18.58 -13.90 8.88
CA ARG A 159 -19.71 -14.80 8.60
C ARG A 159 -19.48 -16.13 9.28
#